data_AF-A0A0K0MNS6-F1
#
_entry.id   AF-A0A0K0MNS6-F1
#
_cell.length_a   1.000
_cell.length_b   1.000
_cell.length_c   1.000
_cell.angle_alpha   90.00
_cell.angle_beta   90.00
_cell.angle_gamma   90.00
#
_symmetry.space_group_name_H-M   'P 1'
#
loop_
_entity.id
_entity.type
_entity.pdbx_description
1 polymer ?
#
loop_
_entity_poly.entity_id
_entity_poly.type
_entity_poly.pdbx_seq_one_letter_code
_entity_poly.pdbx_strand_id
1 'polypeptide(L)'
;MKLRKVTLIMLLKSFTKKMPKDIESYLALDNLIDEAIARNQADDDLKKQQKEIKNEITRLQTNEAIISASEIIADIGEKTSNVLGDKYKSASNRIISELNNFKGKKIKNANDALKILEKTLSNPYINVHKKDLPAIAQAIKAVDGKKLSENLYKLGSSFKVADKFLKFDKIKNKVEEGFETGDWKPLLLEVEAMVLAGVASPIVLAFTTASLGLLLSPLTLSAATISVAAIILTGVVTSFIDANLADAINKELIPSAN
;
A
#
# COMPACT_ATOMS: atom_id res chain seq x y z
N MET A 1 -24.83 -2.75 40.24
CA MET A 1 -24.37 -2.75 38.83
C MET A 1 -24.10 -1.32 38.29
N LYS A 2 -24.98 -0.33 38.51
CA LYS A 2 -24.81 1.07 38.03
C LYS A 2 -23.52 1.77 38.49
N LEU A 3 -23.11 1.65 39.77
CA LEU A 3 -21.89 2.31 40.26
C LEU A 3 -20.62 1.86 39.52
N ARG A 4 -20.48 0.56 39.23
CA ARG A 4 -19.31 0.00 38.51
C ARG A 4 -19.20 0.53 37.08
N LYS A 5 -20.33 0.76 36.41
CA LYS A 5 -20.39 1.33 35.05
C LYS A 5 -19.89 2.78 35.03
N VAL A 6 -20.34 3.59 35.99
CA VAL A 6 -19.94 5.00 36.12
C VAL A 6 -18.44 5.15 36.45
N THR A 7 -17.90 4.30 37.33
CA THR A 7 -16.46 4.29 37.66
C THR A 7 -15.59 3.93 36.45
N LEU A 8 -15.99 2.94 35.65
CA LEU A 8 -15.26 2.53 34.45
C LEU A 8 -15.20 3.65 33.40
N ILE A 9 -16.33 4.32 33.16
CA ILE A 9 -16.41 5.44 32.20
C ILE A 9 -15.51 6.61 32.65
N MET A 10 -15.53 6.97 33.93
CA MET A 10 -14.64 8.02 34.46
C MET A 10 -13.16 7.65 34.33
N LEU A 11 -12.80 6.39 34.62
CA LEU A 11 -11.43 5.90 34.46
C LEU A 11 -10.97 5.98 33.01
N LEU A 12 -11.77 5.47 32.06
CA LEU A 12 -11.47 5.53 30.62
C LEU A 12 -11.29 6.99 30.16
N LYS A 13 -12.23 7.89 30.49
CA LYS A 13 -12.13 9.32 30.17
C LYS A 13 -10.88 9.99 30.75
N SER A 14 -10.46 9.59 31.96
CA SER A 14 -9.24 10.11 32.59
C SER A 14 -7.96 9.56 31.93
N PHE A 15 -7.97 8.30 31.52
CA PHE A 15 -6.88 7.62 30.85
C PHE A 15 -6.63 8.25 29.48
N THR A 16 -7.69 8.52 28.69
CA THR A 16 -7.58 9.17 27.37
C THR A 16 -6.84 10.51 27.41
N LYS A 17 -6.95 11.27 28.52
CA LYS A 17 -6.26 12.56 28.66
C LYS A 17 -4.77 12.44 29.00
N LYS A 18 -4.36 11.31 29.58
CA LYS A 18 -3.01 11.11 30.14
C LYS A 18 -2.15 10.16 29.31
N MET A 19 -2.78 9.33 28.49
CA MET A 19 -2.08 8.34 27.67
C MET A 19 -1.19 9.00 26.61
N PRO A 20 -0.09 8.33 26.22
CA PRO A 20 0.65 8.70 25.02
C PRO A 20 -0.24 8.78 23.78
N LYS A 21 0.08 9.69 22.87
CA LYS A 21 -0.66 9.90 21.61
C LYS A 21 -0.06 9.08 20.47
N ASP A 22 0.14 7.79 20.70
CA ASP A 22 0.69 6.83 19.74
C ASP A 22 -0.30 5.72 19.39
N ILE A 23 -0.01 4.99 18.31
CA ILE A 23 -0.89 3.97 17.74
C ILE A 23 -1.19 2.87 18.76
N GLU A 24 -0.18 2.38 19.49
CA GLU A 24 -0.33 1.29 20.46
C GLU A 24 -1.26 1.68 21.60
N SER A 25 -1.09 2.89 22.13
CA SER A 25 -1.93 3.43 23.19
C SER A 25 -3.37 3.56 22.72
N TYR A 26 -3.61 4.13 21.53
CA TYR A 26 -4.96 4.27 21.00
C TYR A 26 -5.62 2.93 20.69
N LEU A 27 -4.90 1.95 20.15
CA LEU A 27 -5.41 0.59 19.92
C LEU A 27 -5.80 -0.10 21.23
N ALA A 28 -4.96 0.02 22.27
CA ALA A 28 -5.28 -0.52 23.59
C ALA A 28 -6.56 0.10 24.15
N LEU A 29 -6.73 1.42 23.99
CA LEU A 29 -7.95 2.10 24.42
C LEU A 29 -9.18 1.67 23.62
N ASP A 30 -9.07 1.51 22.29
CA ASP A 30 -10.18 1.05 21.46
C ASP A 30 -10.65 -0.35 21.87
N ASN A 31 -9.71 -1.28 22.12
CA ASN A 31 -10.01 -2.62 22.61
C ASN A 31 -10.75 -2.58 23.96
N LEU A 32 -10.29 -1.75 24.91
CA LEU A 32 -10.96 -1.59 26.20
C LEU A 32 -12.39 -1.04 26.06
N ILE A 33 -12.60 -0.12 25.12
CA ILE A 33 -13.93 0.43 24.83
C ILE A 33 -14.82 -0.62 24.15
N ASP A 34 -14.29 -1.40 23.21
CA ASP A 34 -15.00 -2.53 22.58
C ASP A 34 -15.45 -3.56 23.63
N GLU A 35 -14.59 -3.91 24.58
CA GLU A 35 -14.95 -4.77 25.70
C GLU A 35 -16.07 -4.15 26.57
N ALA A 36 -15.99 -2.86 26.87
CA ALA A 36 -17.02 -2.16 27.63
C ALA A 36 -18.37 -2.14 26.88
N ILE A 37 -18.35 -1.95 25.55
CA ILE A 37 -19.53 -2.03 24.69
C ILE A 37 -20.12 -3.45 24.73
N ALA A 38 -19.30 -4.47 24.53
CA ALA A 38 -19.73 -5.87 24.54
C ALA A 38 -20.36 -6.28 25.89
N ARG A 39 -19.90 -5.68 26.99
CA ARG A 39 -20.46 -5.89 28.34
C ARG A 39 -21.70 -5.04 28.66
N ASN A 40 -22.24 -4.27 27.69
CA ASN A 40 -23.30 -3.27 27.90
C ASN A 40 -22.95 -2.19 28.95
N GLN A 41 -21.66 -1.92 29.12
CA GLN A 41 -21.09 -0.97 30.07
C GLN A 41 -20.72 0.37 29.41
N ALA A 42 -20.90 0.51 28.10
CA ALA A 42 -20.77 1.79 27.40
C ALA A 42 -22.06 2.62 27.45
N ASP A 43 -21.91 3.94 27.46
CA ASP A 43 -22.94 4.92 27.14
C ASP A 43 -22.67 5.54 25.75
N ASP A 44 -23.55 6.42 25.28
CA ASP A 44 -23.42 7.00 23.94
C ASP A 44 -22.24 7.98 23.84
N ASP A 45 -21.86 8.61 24.95
CA ASP A 45 -20.63 9.41 25.06
C ASP A 45 -19.38 8.54 24.78
N LEU A 46 -19.29 7.36 25.38
CA LEU A 46 -18.16 6.45 25.20
C LEU A 46 -18.10 5.92 23.77
N LYS A 47 -19.25 5.63 23.14
CA LYS A 47 -19.31 5.27 21.71
C LYS A 47 -18.86 6.42 20.80
N LYS A 48 -19.21 7.66 21.14
CA LYS A 48 -18.74 8.84 20.41
C LYS A 48 -17.22 9.00 20.53
N GLN A 49 -16.68 8.84 21.74
CA GLN A 49 -15.24 8.84 21.97
C GLN A 49 -14.53 7.72 21.21
N GLN A 50 -15.14 6.54 21.15
CA GLN A 50 -14.62 5.43 20.35
C GLN A 50 -14.44 5.82 18.88
N LYS A 51 -15.42 6.50 18.30
CA LYS A 51 -15.33 6.98 16.91
C LYS A 51 -14.15 7.94 16.72
N GLU A 52 -13.95 8.86 17.67
CA GLU A 52 -12.81 9.79 17.65
C GLU A 52 -11.47 9.05 17.74
N ILE A 53 -11.38 8.03 18.61
CA ILE A 53 -10.20 7.17 18.76
C ILE A 53 -9.93 6.37 17.48
N LYS A 54 -10.95 5.75 16.87
CA LYS A 54 -10.82 5.01 15.60
C LYS A 54 -10.34 5.91 14.46
N ASN A 55 -10.81 7.16 14.41
CA ASN A 55 -10.33 8.14 13.45
C ASN A 55 -8.84 8.47 13.68
N GLU A 56 -8.44 8.63 14.94
CA GLU A 56 -7.06 8.94 15.30
C GLU A 56 -6.10 7.77 15.02
N ILE A 57 -6.51 6.54 15.34
CA ILE A 57 -5.81 5.30 14.94
C ILE A 57 -5.60 5.30 13.44
N THR A 58 -6.67 5.49 12.67
CA THR A 58 -6.61 5.49 11.20
C THR A 58 -5.67 6.59 10.68
N ARG A 59 -5.69 7.78 11.29
CA ARG A 59 -4.83 8.92 10.93
C ARG A 59 -3.36 8.58 11.18
N LEU A 60 -3.03 8.07 12.36
CA LEU A 60 -1.67 7.71 12.72
C LEU A 60 -1.16 6.55 11.87
N GLN A 61 -1.98 5.52 11.65
CA GLN A 61 -1.62 4.39 10.80
C GLN A 61 -1.41 4.81 9.34
N THR A 62 -2.26 5.72 8.84
CA THR A 62 -2.09 6.29 7.50
C THR A 62 -0.76 7.02 7.37
N ASN A 63 -0.40 7.84 8.36
CA ASN A 63 0.87 8.57 8.34
C ASN A 63 2.07 7.62 8.36
N GLU A 64 2.06 6.62 9.25
CA GLU A 64 3.12 5.63 9.34
C GLU A 64 3.24 4.83 8.03
N ALA A 65 2.14 4.28 7.52
CA ALA A 65 2.13 3.53 6.27
C ALA A 65 2.70 4.35 5.10
N ILE A 66 2.33 5.63 4.98
CA ILE A 66 2.87 6.53 3.95
C ILE A 66 4.37 6.76 4.14
N ILE A 67 4.84 6.98 5.37
CA ILE A 67 6.27 7.18 5.66
C ILE A 67 7.04 5.92 5.28
N SER A 68 6.64 4.75 5.77
CA SER A 68 7.32 3.48 5.47
C SER A 68 7.34 3.19 3.97
N ALA A 69 6.23 3.41 3.27
CA ALA A 69 6.18 3.25 1.82
C ALA A 69 7.09 4.27 1.10
N SER A 70 7.15 5.50 1.58
CA SER A 70 7.99 6.55 0.99
C SER A 70 9.47 6.25 1.15
N GLU A 71 9.90 5.75 2.31
CA GLU A 71 11.27 5.32 2.57
C GLU A 71 11.69 4.16 1.66
N ILE A 72 10.82 3.16 1.54
CA ILE A 72 11.02 2.01 0.64
C ILE A 72 11.17 2.48 -0.81
N ILE A 73 10.26 3.34 -1.29
CA ILE A 73 10.28 3.82 -2.67
C ILE A 73 11.46 4.76 -2.92
N ALA A 74 11.89 5.55 -1.95
CA ALA A 74 13.08 6.37 -2.08
C ALA A 74 14.33 5.50 -2.27
N ASP A 75 14.49 4.46 -1.44
CA ASP A 75 15.60 3.50 -1.54
C ASP A 75 15.58 2.74 -2.88
N ILE A 76 14.41 2.28 -3.33
CA ILE A 76 14.26 1.61 -4.62
C ILE A 76 14.55 2.58 -5.77
N GLY A 77 14.04 3.81 -5.69
CA GLY A 77 14.30 4.86 -6.67
C GLY A 77 15.79 5.12 -6.85
N GLU A 78 16.53 5.21 -5.74
CA GLU A 78 17.99 5.39 -5.72
C GLU A 78 18.75 4.18 -6.28
N LYS A 79 18.39 2.98 -5.86
CA LYS A 79 19.06 1.75 -6.32
C LYS A 79 18.82 1.52 -7.80
N THR A 80 17.58 1.71 -8.23
CA THR A 80 17.14 1.41 -9.59
C THR A 80 17.55 2.50 -10.56
N SER A 81 17.76 3.75 -10.14
CA SER A 81 18.29 4.80 -11.03
C SER A 81 19.69 4.49 -11.59
N ASN A 82 20.47 3.65 -10.91
CA ASN A 82 21.74 3.15 -11.47
C ASN A 82 21.55 2.28 -12.72
N VAL A 83 20.36 1.69 -12.89
CA VAL A 83 20.00 0.81 -14.02
C VAL A 83 19.12 1.56 -15.03
N LEU A 84 18.18 2.36 -14.53
CA LEU A 84 17.09 2.98 -15.28
C LEU A 84 17.27 4.48 -15.52
N GLY A 85 18.31 5.09 -14.93
CA GLY A 85 18.57 6.53 -14.97
C GLY A 85 17.70 7.36 -14.03
N ASP A 86 18.00 8.65 -13.98
CA ASP A 86 17.39 9.62 -13.05
C ASP A 86 15.87 9.77 -13.22
N LYS A 87 15.34 9.42 -14.40
CA LYS A 87 13.90 9.44 -14.68
C LYS A 87 13.12 8.51 -13.74
N TYR A 88 13.70 7.37 -13.35
CA TYR A 88 13.04 6.46 -12.41
C TYR A 88 13.04 7.00 -10.97
N LYS A 89 14.13 7.66 -10.55
CA LYS A 89 14.19 8.37 -9.27
C LYS A 89 13.18 9.52 -9.23
N SER A 90 13.04 10.27 -10.32
CA SER A 90 12.03 11.31 -10.45
C SER A 90 10.61 10.76 -10.37
N ALA A 91 10.28 9.69 -11.09
CA ALA A 91 8.98 9.01 -10.97
C ALA A 91 8.72 8.52 -9.54
N SER A 92 9.72 7.96 -8.88
CA SER A 92 9.64 7.52 -7.47
C SER A 92 9.32 8.70 -6.54
N ASN A 93 9.99 9.84 -6.70
CA ASN A 93 9.72 11.06 -5.94
C ASN A 93 8.30 11.60 -6.19
N ARG A 94 7.79 11.50 -7.43
CA ARG A 94 6.40 11.87 -7.75
C ARG A 94 5.41 10.95 -7.05
N ILE A 95 5.64 9.64 -7.03
CA ILE A 95 4.82 8.68 -6.28
C ILE A 95 4.83 9.01 -4.78
N ILE A 96 5.99 9.32 -4.21
CA ILE A 96 6.13 9.74 -2.80
C ILE A 96 5.31 11.01 -2.51
N SER A 97 5.40 12.02 -3.38
CA SER A 97 4.59 13.24 -3.26
C SER A 97 3.09 12.92 -3.29
N GLU A 98 2.67 12.05 -4.20
CA GLU A 98 1.26 11.64 -4.32
C GLU A 98 0.77 10.85 -3.12
N LEU A 99 1.57 9.93 -2.56
CA LEU A 99 1.25 9.22 -1.32
C LEU A 99 0.98 10.21 -0.17
N ASN A 100 1.83 11.22 -0.01
CA ASN A 100 1.66 12.26 1.02
C ASN A 100 0.36 13.06 0.82
N ASN A 101 -0.01 13.33 -0.43
CA ASN A 101 -1.21 14.06 -0.82
C ASN A 101 -2.46 13.16 -0.93
N PHE A 102 -2.35 11.85 -0.69
CA PHE A 102 -3.47 10.91 -0.83
C PHE A 102 -4.33 10.77 0.43
N LYS A 103 -3.97 11.45 1.53
CA LYS A 103 -4.70 11.37 2.81
C LYS A 103 -6.16 11.81 2.61
N GLY A 104 -7.09 10.95 3.05
CA GLY A 104 -8.54 11.18 2.91
C GLY A 104 -9.10 10.92 1.51
N LYS A 105 -8.28 10.53 0.52
CA LYS A 105 -8.74 10.13 -0.82
C LYS A 105 -9.06 8.63 -0.87
N LYS A 106 -9.82 8.25 -1.90
CA LYS A 106 -10.12 6.86 -2.24
C LYS A 106 -9.34 6.44 -3.48
N ILE A 107 -8.85 5.20 -3.50
CA ILE A 107 -8.30 4.61 -4.72
C ILE A 107 -9.42 4.37 -5.75
N LYS A 108 -9.06 4.28 -7.03
CA LYS A 108 -9.98 3.80 -8.08
C LYS A 108 -10.39 2.35 -7.82
N ASN A 109 -11.59 1.96 -8.27
CA ASN A 109 -12.00 0.55 -8.29
C ASN A 109 -11.18 -0.23 -9.33
N ALA A 110 -11.21 -1.56 -9.28
CA ALA A 110 -10.38 -2.41 -10.15
C ALA A 110 -10.68 -2.19 -11.64
N ASN A 111 -11.94 -1.94 -12.02
CA ASN A 111 -12.29 -1.73 -13.43
C ASN A 111 -11.74 -0.42 -13.99
N ASP A 112 -11.82 0.67 -13.22
CA ASP A 112 -11.28 1.97 -13.63
C ASP A 112 -9.74 1.97 -13.59
N ALA A 113 -9.14 1.31 -12.59
CA ALA A 113 -7.71 1.08 -12.55
C ALA A 113 -7.24 0.27 -13.77
N LEU A 114 -7.95 -0.80 -14.15
CA LEU A 114 -7.61 -1.62 -15.31
C LEU A 114 -7.60 -0.81 -16.60
N LYS A 115 -8.63 0.02 -16.84
CA LYS A 115 -8.67 0.92 -18.01
C LYS A 115 -7.49 1.89 -18.07
N ILE A 116 -7.05 2.39 -16.92
CA ILE A 116 -5.87 3.28 -16.85
C ILE A 116 -4.59 2.47 -17.11
N LEU A 117 -4.47 1.29 -16.51
CA LEU A 117 -3.31 0.39 -16.63
C LEU A 117 -3.11 -0.10 -18.08
N GLU A 118 -4.19 -0.37 -18.81
CA GLU A 118 -4.15 -0.83 -20.21
C GLU A 118 -3.33 0.10 -21.13
N LYS A 119 -3.30 1.42 -20.85
CA LYS A 119 -2.43 2.36 -21.59
C LYS A 119 -0.95 2.06 -21.39
N THR A 120 -0.56 1.65 -20.18
CA THR A 120 0.81 1.23 -19.87
C THR A 120 1.13 -0.08 -20.57
N LEU A 121 0.23 -1.07 -20.46
CA LEU A 121 0.43 -2.42 -21.00
C LEU A 121 0.46 -2.47 -22.53
N SER A 122 -0.30 -1.57 -23.18
CA SER A 122 -0.35 -1.46 -24.64
C SER A 122 0.77 -0.61 -25.25
N ASN A 123 1.68 -0.08 -24.42
CA ASN A 123 2.76 0.76 -24.90
C ASN A 123 3.70 0.00 -25.87
N PRO A 124 4.16 0.63 -26.98
CA PRO A 124 5.07 -0.01 -27.93
C PRO A 124 6.33 -0.62 -27.31
N TYR A 125 6.95 0.06 -26.33
CA TYR A 125 8.13 -0.45 -25.64
C TYR A 125 7.81 -1.78 -24.92
N ILE A 126 6.70 -1.83 -24.19
CA ILE A 126 6.26 -3.05 -23.50
C ILE A 126 5.93 -4.15 -24.51
N ASN A 127 5.29 -3.82 -25.63
CA ASN A 127 4.97 -4.78 -26.69
C ASN A 127 6.21 -5.45 -27.29
N VAL A 128 7.27 -4.68 -27.54
CA VAL A 128 8.55 -5.22 -28.06
C VAL A 128 9.21 -6.15 -27.05
N HIS A 129 9.02 -5.89 -25.76
CA HIS A 129 9.59 -6.67 -24.66
C HIS A 129 8.67 -7.77 -24.09
N LYS A 130 7.56 -8.10 -24.76
CA LYS A 130 6.63 -9.16 -24.30
C LYS A 130 7.31 -10.52 -24.06
N LYS A 131 8.35 -10.84 -24.82
CA LYS A 131 9.13 -12.07 -24.65
C LYS A 131 9.90 -12.14 -23.33
N ASP A 132 10.11 -11.00 -22.65
CA ASP A 132 10.86 -10.92 -21.41
C ASP A 132 9.97 -11.14 -20.17
N LEU A 133 8.63 -11.07 -20.33
CA LEU A 133 7.68 -11.19 -19.21
C LEU A 133 7.77 -12.55 -18.46
N PRO A 134 7.93 -13.71 -19.14
CA PRO A 134 8.12 -14.98 -18.43
C PRO A 134 9.35 -15.02 -17.53
N ALA A 135 10.45 -14.37 -17.94
CA ALA A 135 11.66 -14.28 -17.12
C ALA A 135 11.44 -13.41 -15.88
N ILE A 136 10.65 -12.33 -16.01
CA ILE A 136 10.23 -11.51 -14.86
C ILE A 136 9.35 -12.35 -13.92
N ALA A 137 8.36 -13.08 -14.44
CA ALA A 137 7.50 -13.94 -13.64
C ALA A 137 8.31 -14.97 -12.84
N GLN A 138 9.26 -15.65 -13.48
CA GLN A 138 10.14 -16.62 -12.82
C GLN A 138 11.01 -15.98 -11.74
N ALA A 139 11.53 -14.77 -11.98
CA ALA A 139 12.32 -14.05 -10.99
C ALA A 139 11.48 -13.62 -9.79
N ILE A 140 10.26 -13.12 -10.02
CA ILE A 140 9.28 -12.79 -8.95
C ILE A 140 8.91 -14.05 -8.15
N LYS A 141 8.70 -15.18 -8.83
CA LYS A 141 8.43 -16.46 -8.17
C LYS A 141 9.53 -16.83 -7.17
N ALA A 142 10.79 -16.66 -7.57
CA ALA A 142 11.98 -16.97 -6.78
C ALA A 142 12.24 -16.03 -5.60
N VAL A 143 11.55 -14.89 -5.52
CA VAL A 143 11.67 -13.97 -4.38
C VAL A 143 11.25 -14.63 -3.08
N ASP A 144 12.06 -14.49 -2.04
CA ASP A 144 11.70 -14.89 -0.68
C ASP A 144 10.65 -13.92 -0.10
N GLY A 145 9.38 -14.24 -0.33
CA GLY A 145 8.25 -13.43 0.12
C GLY A 145 8.13 -13.33 1.64
N LYS A 146 8.60 -14.35 2.37
CA LYS A 146 8.61 -14.33 3.83
C LYS A 146 9.60 -13.28 4.35
N LYS A 147 10.83 -13.29 3.83
CA LYS A 147 11.83 -12.30 4.24
C LYS A 147 11.40 -10.86 3.91
N LEU A 148 10.81 -10.63 2.74
CA LEU A 148 10.36 -9.29 2.36
C LEU A 148 9.14 -8.83 3.16
N SER A 149 8.17 -9.70 3.43
CA SER A 149 7.01 -9.35 4.28
C SER A 149 7.44 -9.04 5.72
N GLU A 150 8.37 -9.80 6.28
CA GLU A 150 8.95 -9.51 7.60
C GLU A 150 9.63 -8.13 7.65
N ASN A 151 10.36 -7.75 6.60
CA ASN A 151 10.98 -6.44 6.51
C ASN A 151 9.93 -5.33 6.36
N LEU A 152 8.92 -5.53 5.52
CA LEU A 152 7.81 -4.58 5.34
C LEU A 152 7.08 -4.32 6.67
N TYR A 153 6.82 -5.36 7.44
CA TYR A 153 6.13 -5.27 8.74
C TYR A 153 6.99 -4.68 9.85
N LYS A 154 8.32 -4.78 9.74
CA LYS A 154 9.25 -4.08 10.64
C LYS A 154 9.33 -2.59 10.34
N LEU A 155 9.24 -2.20 9.07
CA LEU A 155 9.31 -0.80 8.63
C LEU A 155 8.01 -0.03 8.86
N GLY A 156 6.85 -0.70 8.86
CA GLY A 156 5.57 -0.08 9.15
C GLY A 156 4.69 -0.99 10.01
N SER A 157 4.55 -0.68 11.30
CA SER A 157 3.69 -1.43 12.22
C SER A 157 2.23 -1.41 11.78
N SER A 158 1.80 -0.35 11.10
CA SER A 158 0.51 -0.25 10.41
C SER A 158 0.22 -1.39 9.43
N PHE A 159 1.23 -1.86 8.69
CA PHE A 159 1.05 -2.99 7.77
C PHE A 159 0.83 -4.29 8.54
N LYS A 160 1.53 -4.46 9.67
CA LYS A 160 1.34 -5.61 10.56
C LYS A 160 -0.04 -5.62 11.21
N VAL A 161 -0.53 -4.48 11.67
CA VAL A 161 -1.87 -4.38 12.28
C VAL A 161 -2.96 -4.78 11.28
N ALA A 162 -2.76 -4.45 10.00
CA ALA A 162 -3.69 -4.78 8.93
C ALA A 162 -3.34 -6.08 8.16
N ASP A 163 -2.34 -6.87 8.59
CA ASP A 163 -1.80 -8.06 7.89
C ASP A 163 -2.86 -9.13 7.60
N LYS A 164 -3.90 -9.22 8.43
CA LYS A 164 -5.06 -10.08 8.14
C LYS A 164 -5.63 -9.83 6.73
N PHE A 165 -5.58 -8.59 6.28
CA PHE A 165 -6.06 -8.12 4.99
C PHE A 165 -4.92 -7.79 4.02
N LEU A 166 -3.83 -7.23 4.51
CA LEU A 166 -2.66 -6.78 3.74
C LEU A 166 -1.62 -7.91 3.62
N LYS A 167 -1.86 -8.86 2.71
CA LYS A 167 -0.98 -10.02 2.54
C LYS A 167 0.00 -9.83 1.39
N PHE A 168 1.29 -9.70 1.72
CA PHE A 168 2.34 -9.54 0.71
C PHE A 168 2.39 -10.70 -0.28
N ASP A 169 2.27 -11.95 0.19
CA ASP A 169 2.31 -13.13 -0.68
C ASP A 169 1.18 -13.15 -1.71
N LYS A 170 0.01 -12.60 -1.36
CA LYS A 170 -1.08 -12.47 -2.33
C LYS A 170 -0.77 -11.45 -3.42
N ILE A 171 -0.12 -10.34 -3.08
CA ILE A 171 0.36 -9.36 -4.07
C ILE A 171 1.41 -10.02 -4.95
N LYS A 172 2.44 -10.64 -4.36
CA LYS A 172 3.51 -11.34 -5.09
C LYS A 172 2.97 -12.37 -6.07
N ASN A 173 2.08 -13.27 -5.63
CA ASN A 173 1.55 -14.34 -6.48
C ASN A 173 0.72 -13.77 -7.65
N LYS A 174 -0.03 -12.69 -7.44
CA LYS A 174 -0.81 -12.04 -8.50
C LYS A 174 0.04 -11.18 -9.44
N VAL A 175 1.18 -10.68 -8.96
CA VAL A 175 2.20 -10.05 -9.81
C VAL A 175 2.87 -11.11 -10.69
N GLU A 176 3.23 -12.27 -10.12
CA GLU A 176 3.72 -13.44 -10.89
C GLU A 176 2.72 -13.81 -11.99
N GLU A 177 1.45 -13.98 -11.64
CA GLU A 177 0.36 -14.27 -12.59
C GLU A 177 0.21 -13.19 -13.68
N GLY A 178 0.27 -11.91 -13.31
CA GLY A 178 0.18 -10.80 -14.26
C GLY A 178 1.34 -10.77 -15.27
N PHE A 179 2.56 -11.10 -14.84
CA PHE A 179 3.71 -11.23 -15.74
C PHE A 179 3.65 -12.52 -16.57
N GLU A 180 3.16 -13.63 -16.01
CA GLU A 180 3.08 -14.92 -16.71
C GLU A 180 1.99 -14.93 -17.79
N THR A 181 0.82 -14.36 -17.49
CA THR A 181 -0.39 -14.47 -18.32
C THR A 181 -0.74 -13.17 -19.05
N GLY A 182 -0.25 -12.04 -18.58
CA GLY A 182 -0.68 -10.71 -19.02
C GLY A 182 -2.02 -10.25 -18.42
N ASP A 183 -2.71 -11.07 -17.61
CA ASP A 183 -3.93 -10.67 -16.91
C ASP A 183 -3.61 -10.03 -15.56
N TRP A 184 -3.77 -8.70 -15.50
CA TRP A 184 -3.53 -7.92 -14.28
C TRP A 184 -4.80 -7.72 -13.44
N LYS A 185 -5.97 -8.12 -13.94
CA LYS A 185 -7.24 -7.94 -13.23
C LYS A 185 -7.26 -8.64 -11.86
N PRO A 186 -6.72 -9.86 -11.68
CA PRO A 186 -6.65 -10.49 -10.36
C PRO A 186 -5.94 -9.63 -9.32
N LEU A 187 -4.80 -9.02 -9.68
CA LEU A 187 -4.05 -8.11 -8.80
C LEU A 187 -4.91 -6.90 -8.42
N LEU A 188 -5.55 -6.28 -9.39
CA LEU A 188 -6.34 -5.08 -9.15
C LEU A 188 -7.55 -5.37 -8.23
N LEU A 189 -8.19 -6.52 -8.41
CA LEU A 189 -9.28 -6.98 -7.54
C LEU A 189 -8.83 -7.27 -6.11
N GLU A 190 -7.61 -7.81 -5.92
CA GLU A 190 -7.08 -8.01 -4.56
C GLU A 190 -6.87 -6.69 -3.83
N VAL A 191 -6.34 -5.67 -4.52
CA VAL A 191 -6.15 -4.33 -3.95
C VAL A 191 -7.51 -3.69 -3.59
N GLU A 192 -8.50 -3.78 -4.48
CA GLU A 192 -9.86 -3.30 -4.18
C GLU A 192 -10.48 -4.06 -2.99
N ALA A 193 -10.28 -5.38 -2.92
CA ALA A 193 -10.79 -6.21 -1.83
C ALA A 193 -10.23 -5.80 -0.45
N MET A 194 -8.98 -5.31 -0.36
CA MET A 194 -8.43 -4.77 0.89
C MET A 194 -9.22 -3.56 1.39
N VAL A 195 -9.65 -2.67 0.47
CA VAL A 195 -10.50 -1.52 0.81
C VAL A 195 -11.89 -1.97 1.21
N LEU A 196 -12.48 -2.93 0.47
CA LEU A 196 -13.79 -3.49 0.80
C LEU A 196 -13.79 -4.24 2.14
N ALA A 197 -12.64 -4.77 2.56
CA ALA A 197 -12.44 -5.37 3.88
C ALA A 197 -12.29 -4.34 5.02
N GLY A 198 -12.37 -3.05 4.72
CA GLY A 198 -12.38 -1.96 5.70
C GLY A 198 -11.02 -1.29 5.94
N VAL A 199 -9.97 -1.64 5.18
CA VAL A 199 -8.68 -0.94 5.27
C VAL A 199 -8.79 0.42 4.58
N ALA A 200 -8.30 1.48 5.22
CA ALA A 200 -8.33 2.83 4.65
C ALA A 200 -7.55 2.89 3.33
N SER A 201 -8.12 3.50 2.29
CA SER A 201 -7.51 3.56 0.97
C SER A 201 -6.07 4.08 0.93
N PRO A 202 -5.67 5.12 1.71
CA PRO A 202 -4.27 5.55 1.75
C PRO A 202 -3.31 4.47 2.26
N ILE A 203 -3.73 3.67 3.24
CA ILE A 203 -2.94 2.55 3.77
C ILE A 203 -2.81 1.46 2.69
N VAL A 204 -3.90 1.12 2.01
CA VAL A 204 -3.89 0.14 0.90
C VAL A 204 -2.96 0.59 -0.22
N LEU A 205 -3.01 1.86 -0.62
CA LEU A 205 -2.14 2.42 -1.66
C LEU A 205 -0.68 2.40 -1.23
N ALA A 206 -0.37 2.80 0.00
CA ALA A 206 0.98 2.77 0.55
C ALA A 206 1.53 1.33 0.62
N PHE A 207 0.72 0.39 1.11
CA PHE A 207 1.07 -1.03 1.17
C PHE A 207 1.33 -1.63 -0.21
N THR A 208 0.43 -1.36 -1.17
CA THR A 208 0.56 -1.85 -2.55
C THR A 208 1.84 -1.29 -3.18
N THR A 209 2.04 0.02 -3.07
CA THR A 209 3.24 0.71 -3.58
C THR A 209 4.52 0.10 -3.00
N ALA A 210 4.60 -0.02 -1.67
CA ALA A 210 5.75 -0.61 -0.99
C ALA A 210 6.00 -2.07 -1.41
N SER A 211 4.92 -2.87 -1.49
CA SER A 211 5.00 -4.28 -1.86
C SER A 211 5.53 -4.46 -3.29
N LEU A 212 4.99 -3.71 -4.25
CA LEU A 212 5.43 -3.76 -5.64
C LEU A 212 6.87 -3.26 -5.80
N GLY A 213 7.24 -2.22 -5.06
CA GLY A 213 8.61 -1.74 -5.03
C GLY A 213 9.61 -2.79 -4.54
N LEU A 214 9.32 -3.44 -3.41
CA LEU A 214 10.21 -4.45 -2.81
C LEU A 214 10.45 -5.66 -3.72
N LEU A 215 9.50 -5.96 -4.62
CA LEU A 215 9.66 -7.03 -5.60
C LEU A 215 10.74 -6.74 -6.65
N LEU A 216 11.14 -5.49 -6.85
CA LEU A 216 12.21 -5.12 -7.79
C LEU A 216 13.61 -5.33 -7.20
N SER A 217 13.78 -5.14 -5.89
CA SER A 217 15.09 -5.15 -5.24
C SER A 217 15.91 -6.44 -5.40
N PRO A 218 15.34 -7.66 -5.32
CA PRO A 218 16.10 -8.90 -5.44
C PRO A 218 16.31 -9.37 -6.89
N LEU A 219 15.77 -8.67 -7.90
CA LEU A 219 15.79 -9.13 -9.28
C LEU A 219 17.19 -8.99 -9.89
N THR A 220 17.76 -10.11 -10.31
CA THR A 220 19.03 -10.17 -11.06
C THR A 220 18.74 -10.42 -12.53
N LEU A 221 18.16 -9.43 -13.22
CA LEU A 221 17.78 -9.50 -14.63
C LEU A 221 18.56 -8.47 -15.46
N SER A 222 18.41 -8.54 -16.79
CA SER A 222 18.99 -7.52 -17.67
C SER A 222 18.36 -6.15 -17.38
N ALA A 223 19.09 -5.06 -17.65
CA ALA A 223 18.58 -3.71 -17.46
C ALA A 223 17.25 -3.49 -18.18
N ALA A 224 17.12 -3.95 -19.44
CA ALA A 224 15.89 -3.83 -20.21
C ALA A 224 14.72 -4.58 -19.56
N THR A 225 14.96 -5.78 -19.04
CA THR A 225 13.95 -6.60 -18.36
C THR A 225 13.51 -5.97 -17.03
N ILE A 226 14.45 -5.41 -16.25
CA ILE A 226 14.14 -4.66 -15.02
C ILE A 226 13.31 -3.42 -15.36
N SER A 227 13.64 -2.71 -16.44
CA SER A 227 12.88 -1.54 -16.91
C SER A 227 11.42 -1.86 -17.19
N VAL A 228 11.16 -2.97 -17.90
CA VAL A 228 9.81 -3.43 -18.22
C VAL A 228 9.02 -3.74 -16.94
N ALA A 229 9.65 -4.47 -16.00
CA ALA A 229 9.02 -4.75 -14.71
C ALA A 229 8.68 -3.46 -13.96
N ALA A 230 9.64 -2.55 -13.85
CA ALA A 230 9.47 -1.28 -13.15
C ALA A 230 8.36 -0.41 -13.76
N ILE A 231 8.31 -0.27 -15.09
CA ILE A 231 7.26 0.47 -15.79
C ILE A 231 5.88 -0.11 -15.51
N ILE A 232 5.72 -1.44 -15.63
CA ILE A 232 4.42 -2.10 -15.41
C ILE A 232 3.98 -1.96 -13.96
N LEU A 233 4.87 -2.21 -13.00
CA LEU A 233 4.54 -2.11 -11.57
C LEU A 233 4.20 -0.67 -11.16
N THR A 234 4.92 0.32 -11.68
CA THR A 234 4.57 1.74 -11.52
C THR A 234 3.22 2.07 -12.17
N GLY A 235 2.94 1.50 -13.34
CA GLY A 235 1.63 1.59 -14.00
C GLY A 235 0.50 1.06 -13.10
N VAL A 236 0.70 -0.07 -12.42
CA VAL A 236 -0.27 -0.61 -11.45
C VAL A 236 -0.53 0.39 -10.33
N VAL A 237 0.52 0.93 -9.69
CA VAL A 237 0.38 1.93 -8.60
C VAL A 237 -0.40 3.15 -9.08
N THR A 238 0.03 3.75 -10.18
CA THR A 238 -0.55 5.01 -10.68
C THR A 238 -1.99 4.85 -11.17
N SER A 239 -2.36 3.66 -11.66
CA SER A 239 -3.72 3.35 -12.09
C SER A 239 -4.77 3.48 -10.98
N PHE A 240 -4.37 3.27 -9.72
CA PHE A 240 -5.25 3.45 -8.56
C PHE A 240 -5.44 4.91 -8.13
N ILE A 241 -4.62 5.82 -8.66
CA ILE A 241 -4.58 7.22 -8.24
C ILE A 241 -5.36 8.08 -9.23
N ASP A 242 -4.80 8.31 -10.41
CA ASP A 242 -5.37 9.18 -11.44
C ASP A 242 -4.76 8.91 -12.82
N ALA A 243 -5.58 9.07 -13.85
CA ALA A 243 -5.16 8.85 -15.23
C ALA A 243 -4.10 9.85 -15.70
N ASN A 244 -4.14 11.11 -15.25
CA ASN A 244 -3.15 12.11 -15.67
C ASN A 244 -1.79 11.84 -15.03
N LEU A 245 -1.77 11.39 -13.77
CA LEU A 245 -0.54 10.96 -13.10
C LEU A 245 0.08 9.78 -13.83
N ALA A 246 -0.73 8.75 -14.13
CA ALA A 246 -0.28 7.57 -14.87
C ALA A 246 0.29 7.95 -16.24
N ASP A 247 -0.43 8.77 -17.02
CA ASP A 247 0.03 9.23 -18.33
C ASP A 247 1.34 10.04 -18.22
N ALA A 248 1.47 10.90 -17.20
CA ALA A 248 2.65 11.73 -17.03
C ALA A 248 3.87 10.95 -16.55
N ILE A 249 3.70 9.92 -15.72
CA ILE A 249 4.81 9.03 -15.31
C ILE A 249 5.18 8.07 -16.44
N ASN A 250 4.20 7.53 -17.18
CA ASN A 250 4.48 6.68 -18.32
C ASN A 250 5.29 7.40 -19.40
N LYS A 251 4.95 8.66 -19.72
CA LYS A 251 5.72 9.49 -20.67
C LYS A 251 7.15 9.75 -20.19
N GLU A 252 7.36 9.79 -18.89
CA GLU A 252 8.68 10.00 -18.31
C GLU A 252 9.52 8.72 -18.36
N LEU A 253 8.98 7.60 -17.91
CA LEU A 253 9.70 6.34 -17.78
C LEU A 253 9.95 5.61 -19.10
N ILE A 254 9.01 5.72 -20.04
CA ILE A 254 9.07 4.96 -21.27
C ILE A 254 10.01 5.68 -22.24
N PRO A 255 11.08 5.01 -22.72
CA PRO A 255 11.96 5.59 -23.71
C PRO A 255 11.16 6.02 -24.94
N SER A 256 11.36 7.26 -25.41
CA SER A 256 10.86 7.68 -26.71
C SER A 256 11.38 6.71 -27.77
N ALA A 257 10.50 6.20 -28.63
CA ALA A 257 10.93 5.51 -29.83
C ALA A 257 11.70 6.52 -30.69
N ASN A 258 13.02 6.37 -30.75
CA ASN A 258 13.84 7.06 -31.74
C ASN A 258 13.70 6.37 -33.09
#